data_AF-A0A453EKW6-F1
#
_entry.id   AF-A0A453EKW6-F1
#
_cell.length_a   1.000
_cell.length_b   1.000
_cell.length_c   1.000
_cell.angle_alpha   90.00
_cell.angle_beta   90.00
_cell.angle_gamma   90.00
#
_symmetry.space_group_name_H-M   'P 1'
#
loop_
_entity.id
_entity.type
_entity.pdbx_description
1 polymer ?
#
loop_
_entity_poly.entity_id
_entity_poly.type
_entity_poly.pdbx_seq_one_letter_code
_entity_poly.pdbx_strand_id
1 'polypeptide(L)'
;KEAIGKLQRIILDCMISCKENLNQDVLKKDPVTLVGTILSNQLEKEQFKPLLQLISPEGAATKNEPNQHIECSNSQNENRLRLLEAQESELLELKTMFQEVKVDFRSLQTQFQDDITELGHNIQGISKAALGYNQAVKENRNLYNMLQEVRGNIRVFCRIRPLMNSKSISSIEHVGNDGSIMVCDPYKPQTTRKIFQFNQIFGPTT
;
A
#
# COMPACT_ATOMS: atom_id res chain seq x y z
N LYS A 1 -8.01 -33.26 2.68
CA LYS A 1 -7.00 -32.57 1.83
C LYS A 1 -7.57 -32.12 0.49
N GLU A 2 -8.37 -32.95 -0.20
CA GLU A 2 -8.96 -32.61 -1.51
C GLU A 2 -9.96 -31.44 -1.47
N ALA A 3 -10.78 -31.35 -0.42
CA ALA A 3 -11.78 -30.28 -0.26
C ALA A 3 -11.15 -28.87 -0.09
N ILE A 4 -10.02 -28.78 0.62
CA ILE A 4 -9.28 -27.52 0.82
C ILE A 4 -8.66 -27.05 -0.49
N GLY A 5 -8.12 -27.98 -1.29
CA GLY A 5 -7.59 -27.67 -2.62
C GLY A 5 -8.68 -27.19 -3.60
N LYS A 6 -9.89 -27.75 -3.51
CA LYS A 6 -11.05 -27.28 -4.29
C LYS A 6 -11.47 -25.86 -3.88
N LEU A 7 -11.50 -25.57 -2.58
CA LEU A 7 -11.83 -24.24 -2.07
C LEU A 7 -10.80 -23.17 -2.50
N GLN A 8 -9.51 -23.48 -2.39
CA GLN A 8 -8.43 -22.59 -2.83
C GLN A 8 -8.51 -22.29 -4.34
N ARG A 9 -8.85 -23.30 -5.15
CA ARG A 9 -9.03 -23.12 -6.60
C ARG A 9 -10.22 -22.22 -6.92
N ILE A 10 -11.36 -22.41 -6.23
CA ILE A 10 -12.55 -21.57 -6.40
C ILE A 10 -12.25 -20.10 -6.04
N ILE A 11 -11.50 -19.86 -4.96
CA ILE A 11 -11.10 -18.50 -4.55
C ILE A 11 -10.18 -17.87 -5.59
N LEU A 12 -9.19 -18.62 -6.08
CA LEU A 12 -8.25 -18.12 -7.08
C LEU A 12 -8.96 -17.80 -8.42
N ASP A 13 -9.88 -18.66 -8.86
CA ASP A 13 -10.66 -18.47 -10.08
C ASP A 13 -11.59 -17.25 -9.96
N CYS A 14 -12.18 -17.00 -8.78
CA CYS A 14 -12.94 -15.77 -8.51
C CYS A 14 -12.06 -14.52 -8.60
N MET A 15 -10.85 -14.55 -8.02
CA MET A 15 -9.93 -13.41 -8.08
C MET A 15 -9.47 -13.11 -9.51
N ILE A 16 -9.24 -14.15 -10.32
CA ILE A 16 -8.83 -14.00 -11.73
C ILE A 16 -9.98 -13.46 -12.59
N SER A 17 -11.20 -13.98 -12.42
CA SER A 17 -12.39 -13.49 -13.14
C SER A 17 -12.69 -12.01 -12.87
N CYS A 18 -12.37 -11.53 -11.66
CA CYS A 18 -12.46 -10.12 -11.29
C CYS A 18 -11.43 -9.24 -12.01
N LYS A 19 -10.24 -9.79 -12.31
CA LYS A 19 -9.17 -9.09 -13.04
C LYS A 19 -9.52 -8.91 -14.52
N GLU A 20 -10.20 -9.88 -15.12
CA GLU A 20 -10.52 -9.88 -16.56
C GLU A 20 -11.77 -9.04 -16.93
N ASN A 21 -12.66 -8.76 -15.97
CA ASN A 21 -13.85 -7.93 -16.15
C ASN A 21 -13.65 -6.43 -15.90
N LEU A 22 -12.41 -5.97 -15.67
CA LEU A 22 -12.13 -4.55 -15.47
C LEU A 22 -12.11 -3.82 -16.82
N ASN A 23 -13.20 -3.14 -17.14
CA ASN A 23 -13.23 -2.19 -18.26
C ASN A 23 -12.13 -1.13 -18.03
N GLN A 24 -11.19 -1.04 -18.97
CA GLN A 24 -10.07 -0.07 -18.94
C GLN A 24 -10.52 1.39 -18.83
N ASP A 25 -11.78 1.69 -19.13
CA ASP A 25 -12.36 3.03 -19.03
C ASP A 25 -12.80 3.39 -17.60
N VAL A 26 -13.03 2.41 -16.71
CA VAL A 26 -13.32 2.63 -15.27
C VAL A 26 -12.05 2.98 -14.49
N LEU A 27 -10.87 2.60 -15.00
CA LEU A 27 -9.57 2.99 -14.43
C LEU A 27 -9.35 4.51 -14.39
N LYS A 28 -10.12 5.28 -15.17
CA LYS A 28 -10.01 6.74 -15.28
C LYS A 28 -10.95 7.51 -14.35
N LYS A 29 -11.93 6.86 -13.72
CA LYS A 29 -12.91 7.52 -12.84
C LYS A 29 -12.71 7.03 -11.40
N ASP A 30 -12.23 7.95 -10.58
CA ASP A 30 -12.14 7.93 -9.11
C ASP A 30 -11.94 6.54 -8.44
N PRO A 31 -10.74 6.23 -7.92
CA PRO A 31 -10.42 4.93 -7.33
C PRO A 31 -11.36 4.51 -6.18
N VAL A 32 -12.00 5.46 -5.49
CA VAL A 32 -12.97 5.19 -4.43
C VAL A 32 -14.24 4.53 -4.99
N THR A 33 -14.73 5.01 -6.14
CA THR A 33 -15.90 4.42 -6.82
C THR A 33 -15.58 3.08 -7.46
N LEU A 34 -14.35 2.88 -7.93
CA LEU A 34 -13.89 1.60 -8.49
C LEU A 34 -13.89 0.50 -7.41
N VAL A 35 -13.31 0.76 -6.24
CA VAL A 35 -13.29 -0.20 -5.13
C VAL A 35 -14.71 -0.49 -4.63
N GLY A 36 -15.55 0.54 -4.45
CA GLY A 36 -16.95 0.36 -4.06
C GLY A 36 -17.75 -0.48 -5.08
N THR A 37 -17.56 -0.26 -6.38
CA THR A 37 -18.28 -0.99 -7.44
C THR A 37 -17.80 -2.43 -7.59
N ILE A 38 -16.52 -2.70 -7.35
CA ILE A 38 -15.97 -4.06 -7.31
C ILE A 38 -16.55 -4.82 -6.11
N LEU A 39 -16.63 -4.18 -4.94
CA LEU A 39 -17.11 -4.80 -3.71
C LEU A 39 -18.63 -5.04 -3.70
N SER A 40 -19.43 -4.11 -4.22
CA SER A 40 -20.89 -4.34 -4.37
C SER A 40 -21.20 -5.48 -5.34
N ASN A 41 -20.43 -5.61 -6.43
CA ASN A 41 -20.54 -6.75 -7.34
C ASN A 41 -20.10 -8.08 -6.71
N GLN A 42 -19.24 -8.07 -5.70
CA GLN A 42 -18.77 -9.28 -5.00
C GLN A 42 -19.80 -9.83 -3.99
N LEU A 43 -20.68 -8.97 -3.45
CA LEU A 43 -21.66 -9.37 -2.45
C LEU A 43 -23.02 -9.78 -3.07
N GLU A 44 -23.39 -9.20 -4.21
CA GLU A 44 -24.66 -9.49 -4.89
C GLU A 44 -24.59 -10.65 -5.90
N LYS A 45 -23.40 -11.01 -6.38
CA LYS A 45 -23.26 -12.13 -7.32
C LYS A 45 -23.38 -13.45 -6.57
N GLU A 46 -24.55 -14.06 -6.68
CA GLU A 46 -24.95 -15.49 -6.86
C GLU A 46 -23.94 -16.65 -6.65
N GLN A 47 -22.64 -16.42 -6.48
CA GLN A 47 -21.56 -17.41 -6.45
C GLN A 47 -21.49 -18.23 -5.16
N PHE A 48 -22.29 -17.90 -4.14
CA PHE A 48 -22.42 -18.69 -2.91
C PHE A 48 -23.66 -19.60 -2.88
N LYS A 49 -24.55 -19.54 -3.89
CA LYS A 49 -25.64 -20.53 -4.06
C LYS A 49 -25.16 -21.99 -4.08
N PRO A 50 -24.02 -22.34 -4.71
CA PRO A 50 -23.55 -23.72 -4.71
C PRO A 50 -23.25 -24.28 -3.31
N LEU A 51 -22.85 -23.43 -2.36
CA LEU A 51 -22.64 -23.85 -0.96
C LEU A 51 -23.95 -24.05 -0.20
N LEU A 52 -25.03 -23.33 -0.58
CA LEU A 52 -26.35 -23.49 0.02
C LEU A 52 -27.14 -24.66 -0.58
N GLN A 53 -26.83 -25.08 -1.81
CA GLN A 53 -27.54 -26.16 -2.50
C GLN A 53 -27.14 -27.58 -2.06
N LEU A 54 -26.03 -27.70 -1.32
CA LEU A 54 -25.63 -28.94 -0.63
C LEU A 54 -26.49 -29.26 0.61
N ILE A 55 -27.48 -28.42 0.95
CA ILE A 55 -28.16 -28.41 2.26
C ILE A 55 -29.66 -28.75 2.18
N SER A 56 -30.22 -29.09 1.01
CA SER A 56 -31.64 -29.50 0.93
C SER A 56 -31.79 -31.03 0.97
N PRO A 57 -32.49 -31.61 1.96
CA PRO A 57 -32.85 -33.03 1.91
C PRO A 57 -34.00 -33.19 0.91
N GLU A 58 -33.70 -33.67 -0.30
CA GLU A 58 -34.72 -34.20 -1.21
C GLU A 58 -35.27 -35.49 -0.60
N GLY A 59 -36.51 -35.41 -0.09
CA GLY A 59 -37.26 -36.55 0.40
C GLY A 59 -37.57 -37.52 -0.73
N ALA A 60 -36.94 -38.69 -0.72
CA ALA A 60 -37.35 -39.83 -1.52
C ALA A 60 -38.20 -40.76 -0.64
N ALA A 61 -39.52 -40.71 -0.84
CA ALA A 61 -40.48 -41.65 -0.26
C ALA A 61 -40.25 -43.06 -0.82
N THR A 62 -39.97 -44.04 0.05
CA THR A 62 -40.05 -45.46 -0.28
C THR A 62 -41.37 -46.03 0.24
N LYS A 63 -42.09 -46.69 -0.67
CA LYS A 63 -43.39 -47.31 -0.45
C LYS A 63 -43.23 -48.58 0.40
N ASN A 64 -44.14 -48.74 1.37
CA ASN A 64 -44.31 -49.93 2.20
C ASN A 64 -44.99 -51.08 1.42
N GLU A 65 -44.66 -52.33 1.76
CA GLU A 65 -45.49 -53.56 1.75
C GLU A 65 -44.61 -54.79 2.17
N PRO A 66 -45.17 -55.91 2.69
CA PRO A 66 -45.16 -56.18 4.12
C PRO A 66 -44.42 -57.45 4.60
N ASN A 67 -44.02 -57.39 5.87
CA ASN A 67 -43.82 -58.45 6.89
C ASN A 67 -43.23 -59.82 6.48
N GLN A 68 -42.04 -60.10 7.02
CA GLN A 68 -41.70 -61.44 7.50
C GLN A 68 -41.26 -61.39 8.97
N HIS A 69 -41.87 -62.29 9.73
CA HIS A 69 -41.73 -62.53 11.16
C HIS A 69 -40.26 -62.76 11.54
N ILE A 70 -39.72 -61.95 12.45
CA ILE A 70 -38.43 -62.23 13.10
C ILE A 70 -38.64 -62.10 14.60
N GLU A 71 -38.74 -63.23 15.30
CA GLU A 71 -38.46 -63.26 16.74
C GLU A 71 -36.98 -62.91 16.93
N CYS A 72 -36.72 -61.64 17.22
CA CYS A 72 -35.39 -61.14 17.53
C CYS A 72 -35.26 -61.05 19.06
N SER A 73 -34.25 -61.70 19.61
CA SER A 73 -33.96 -61.68 21.05
C SER A 73 -33.81 -60.24 21.56
N ASN A 74 -34.45 -59.91 22.69
CA ASN A 74 -34.48 -58.54 23.25
C ASN A 74 -33.11 -57.83 23.32
N SER A 75 -31.99 -58.56 23.49
CA SER A 75 -30.65 -57.94 23.53
C SER A 75 -30.19 -57.35 22.19
N GLN A 76 -30.67 -57.86 21.06
CA GLN A 76 -30.26 -57.39 19.73
C GLN A 76 -30.96 -56.08 19.36
N ASN A 77 -32.18 -55.87 19.85
CA ASN A 77 -32.89 -54.59 19.75
C ASN A 77 -32.26 -53.51 20.64
N GLU A 78 -31.85 -53.84 21.86
CA GLU A 78 -31.14 -52.89 22.74
C GLU A 78 -29.80 -52.43 22.15
N ASN A 79 -29.03 -53.33 21.53
CA ASN A 79 -27.77 -52.96 20.88
C ASN A 79 -27.98 -52.03 19.67
N ARG A 80 -29.06 -52.23 18.90
CA ARG A 80 -29.43 -51.34 17.79
C ARG A 80 -29.84 -49.96 18.29
N LEU A 81 -30.59 -49.89 19.39
CA LEU A 81 -31.00 -48.63 20.00
C LEU A 81 -29.79 -47.82 20.47
N ARG A 82 -28.86 -48.44 21.21
CA ARG A 82 -27.61 -47.78 21.66
C ARG A 82 -26.74 -47.28 20.51
N LEU A 83 -26.68 -48.03 19.41
CA LEU A 83 -25.96 -47.61 18.21
C LEU A 83 -26.61 -46.37 17.57
N LEU A 84 -27.94 -46.33 17.49
CA LEU A 84 -28.67 -45.17 16.96
C LEU A 84 -28.49 -43.94 17.86
N GLU A 85 -28.56 -44.10 19.17
CA GLU A 85 -28.31 -43.02 20.14
C GLU A 85 -26.88 -42.47 20.01
N ALA A 86 -25.88 -43.33 19.83
CA ALA A 86 -24.49 -42.91 19.59
C ALA A 86 -24.35 -42.13 18.27
N GLN A 87 -24.97 -42.60 17.19
CA GLN A 87 -24.97 -41.91 15.89
C GLN A 87 -25.69 -40.56 15.95
N GLU A 88 -26.81 -40.47 16.68
CA GLU A 88 -27.52 -39.21 16.91
C GLU A 88 -26.65 -38.21 17.68
N SER A 89 -25.93 -38.66 18.71
CA SER A 89 -24.99 -37.85 19.47
C SER A 89 -23.86 -37.31 18.59
N GLU A 90 -23.24 -38.16 17.76
CA GLU A 90 -22.17 -37.75 16.82
C GLU A 90 -22.66 -36.71 15.80
N LEU A 91 -23.88 -36.88 15.27
CA LEU A 91 -24.48 -35.92 14.35
C LEU A 91 -24.78 -34.58 15.03
N LEU A 92 -25.20 -34.60 16.29
CA LEU A 92 -25.45 -33.39 17.06
C LEU A 92 -24.15 -32.62 17.36
N GLU A 93 -23.07 -33.33 17.67
CA GLU A 93 -21.73 -32.75 17.85
C GLU A 93 -21.23 -32.13 16.55
N LEU A 94 -21.33 -32.85 15.42
CA LEU A 94 -20.94 -32.35 14.10
C LEU A 94 -21.74 -31.09 13.70
N LYS A 95 -23.05 -31.08 13.97
CA LYS A 95 -23.90 -29.91 13.73
C LYS A 95 -23.44 -28.71 14.55
N THR A 96 -23.03 -28.93 15.80
CA THR A 96 -22.54 -27.87 16.69
C THR A 96 -21.23 -27.30 16.17
N MET A 97 -20.24 -28.15 15.86
CA MET A 97 -18.97 -27.72 15.25
C MET A 97 -19.19 -26.96 13.95
N PHE A 98 -20.15 -27.37 13.12
CA PHE A 98 -20.48 -26.65 11.89
C PHE A 98 -21.05 -25.26 12.14
N GLN A 99 -21.90 -25.08 13.16
CA GLN A 99 -22.41 -23.75 13.51
C GLN A 99 -21.29 -22.86 14.05
N GLU A 100 -20.35 -23.39 14.84
CA GLU A 100 -19.18 -22.66 15.33
C GLU A 100 -18.33 -22.15 14.17
N VAL A 101 -17.94 -23.04 13.25
CA VAL A 101 -17.17 -22.66 12.05
C VAL A 101 -17.91 -21.60 11.21
N LYS A 102 -19.25 -21.68 11.13
CA LYS A 102 -20.06 -20.70 10.40
C LYS A 102 -20.05 -19.33 11.07
N VAL A 103 -20.03 -19.27 12.40
CA VAL A 103 -19.89 -18.03 13.16
C VAL A 103 -18.50 -17.44 12.95
N ASP A 104 -17.45 -18.27 13.08
CA ASP A 104 -16.06 -17.86 12.86
C ASP A 104 -15.86 -17.29 11.46
N PHE A 105 -16.44 -17.94 10.44
CA PHE A 105 -16.37 -17.47 9.06
C PHE A 105 -17.00 -16.08 8.89
N ARG A 106 -18.16 -15.83 9.51
CA ARG A 106 -18.80 -14.51 9.47
C ARG A 106 -17.94 -13.46 10.19
N SER A 107 -17.36 -13.81 11.33
CA SER A 107 -16.47 -12.91 12.07
C SER A 107 -15.25 -12.54 11.22
N LEU A 108 -14.63 -13.52 10.56
CA LEU A 108 -13.48 -13.28 9.68
C LEU A 108 -13.86 -12.42 8.47
N GLN A 109 -15.05 -12.64 7.91
CA GLN A 109 -15.56 -11.83 6.81
C GLN A 109 -15.71 -10.36 7.21
N THR A 110 -16.30 -10.09 8.38
CA THR A 110 -16.45 -8.71 8.89
C THR A 110 -15.09 -8.08 9.17
N GLN A 111 -14.19 -8.79 9.86
CA GLN A 111 -12.84 -8.29 10.14
C GLN A 111 -12.10 -7.91 8.84
N PHE A 112 -12.17 -8.77 7.83
CA PHE A 112 -11.50 -8.51 6.56
C PHE A 112 -12.08 -7.28 5.84
N GLN A 113 -13.38 -7.06 5.94
CA GLN A 113 -14.03 -5.86 5.38
C GLN A 113 -13.59 -4.58 6.10
N ASP A 114 -13.41 -4.65 7.42
CA ASP A 114 -12.93 -3.53 8.22
C ASP A 114 -11.47 -3.21 7.90
N ASP A 115 -10.62 -4.25 7.84
CA ASP A 115 -9.19 -4.12 7.49
C ASP A 115 -8.99 -3.47 6.12
N ILE A 116 -9.80 -3.85 5.12
CA ILE A 116 -9.75 -3.25 3.78
C ILE A 116 -10.18 -1.79 3.82
N THR A 117 -11.22 -1.47 4.57
CA THR A 117 -11.72 -0.10 4.71
C THR A 117 -10.65 0.80 5.34
N GLU A 118 -10.02 0.34 6.41
CA GLU A 118 -8.93 1.03 7.09
C GLU A 118 -7.72 1.23 6.15
N LEU A 119 -7.34 0.19 5.42
CA LEU A 119 -6.27 0.29 4.42
C LEU A 119 -6.58 1.34 3.35
N GLY A 120 -7.83 1.42 2.89
CA GLY A 120 -8.30 2.44 1.95
C GLY A 120 -8.11 3.87 2.50
N HIS A 121 -8.49 4.11 3.75
CA HIS A 121 -8.29 5.40 4.41
C HIS A 121 -6.80 5.77 4.55
N ASN A 122 -5.96 4.80 4.93
CA ASN A 122 -4.52 5.00 5.05
C ASN A 122 -3.88 5.36 3.70
N ILE A 123 -4.23 4.64 2.62
CA ILE A 123 -3.76 4.94 1.27
C ILE A 123 -4.20 6.33 0.82
N GLN A 124 -5.44 6.73 1.10
CA GLN A 124 -5.95 8.06 0.77
C GLN A 124 -5.15 9.16 1.49
N GLY A 125 -4.85 8.96 2.78
CA GLY A 125 -4.03 9.88 3.56
C GLY A 125 -2.62 10.04 2.98
N ILE A 126 -1.97 8.92 2.67
CA ILE A 126 -0.63 8.91 2.05
C ILE A 126 -0.65 9.59 0.67
N SER A 127 -1.64 9.28 -0.16
CA SER A 127 -1.79 9.88 -1.50
C SER A 127 -1.93 11.40 -1.42
N LYS A 128 -2.78 11.89 -0.51
CA LYS A 128 -2.95 13.34 -0.29
C LYS A 128 -1.66 14.00 0.17
N ALA A 129 -0.92 13.38 1.09
CA ALA A 129 0.37 13.89 1.56
C ALA A 129 1.42 13.91 0.44
N ALA A 130 1.50 12.85 -0.37
CA ALA A 130 2.40 12.77 -1.52
C ALA A 130 2.10 13.84 -2.57
N LEU A 131 0.82 14.10 -2.87
CA LEU A 131 0.40 15.17 -3.77
C LEU A 131 0.83 16.55 -3.24
N GLY A 132 0.58 16.81 -1.96
CA GLY A 132 1.00 18.06 -1.30
C GLY A 132 2.52 18.25 -1.32
N TYR A 133 3.28 17.19 -1.06
CA TYR A 133 4.74 17.22 -1.14
C TYR A 133 5.25 17.56 -2.54
N ASN A 134 4.71 16.90 -3.57
CA ASN A 134 5.09 17.16 -4.97
C ASN A 134 4.79 18.61 -5.39
N GLN A 135 3.66 19.16 -4.95
CA GLN A 135 3.31 20.56 -5.16
C GLN A 135 4.35 21.50 -4.52
N ALA A 136 4.68 21.28 -3.24
CA ALA A 136 5.67 22.07 -2.53
C ALA A 136 7.07 22.00 -3.17
N VAL A 137 7.49 20.82 -3.64
CA VAL A 137 8.76 20.64 -4.37
C VAL A 137 8.77 21.45 -5.67
N LYS A 138 7.66 21.42 -6.43
CA LYS A 138 7.52 22.18 -7.67
C LYS A 138 7.59 23.68 -7.42
N GLU A 139 6.90 24.17 -6.40
CA GLU A 139 6.93 25.57 -5.99
C GLU A 139 8.32 25.99 -5.52
N ASN A 140 8.97 25.18 -4.69
CA ASN A 140 10.35 25.44 -4.25
C ASN A 140 11.32 25.53 -5.43
N ARG A 141 11.21 24.61 -6.41
CA ARG A 141 12.01 24.69 -7.64
C ARG A 141 11.78 25.99 -8.41
N ASN A 142 10.53 26.43 -8.51
CA ASN A 142 10.19 27.68 -9.20
C ASN A 142 10.78 28.90 -8.48
N LEU A 143 10.55 28.99 -7.16
CA LEU A 143 11.08 30.07 -6.32
C LEU A 143 12.60 30.10 -6.32
N TYR A 144 13.23 28.94 -6.22
CA TYR A 144 14.69 28.81 -6.28
C TYR A 144 15.24 29.31 -7.62
N ASN A 145 14.62 28.92 -8.74
CA ASN A 145 15.02 29.39 -10.06
C ASN A 145 14.84 30.91 -10.19
N MET A 146 13.71 31.45 -9.76
CA MET A 146 13.46 32.91 -9.77
C MET A 146 14.50 33.65 -8.93
N LEU A 147 14.81 33.15 -7.73
CA LEU A 147 15.87 33.72 -6.89
C LEU A 147 17.23 33.68 -7.61
N GLN A 148 17.53 32.59 -8.31
CA GLN A 148 18.78 32.45 -9.07
C GLN A 148 18.87 33.40 -10.26
N GLU A 149 17.77 33.58 -10.99
CA GLU A 149 17.66 34.50 -12.13
C GLU A 149 17.81 35.96 -11.68
N VAL A 150 17.17 36.34 -10.57
CA VAL A 150 17.31 37.67 -9.97
C VAL A 150 18.75 37.93 -9.51
N ARG A 151 19.46 36.91 -9.03
CA ARG A 151 20.90 37.00 -8.73
C ARG A 151 21.80 37.05 -9.98
N GLY A 152 21.24 36.78 -11.15
CA GLY A 152 21.97 36.65 -12.41
C GLY A 152 22.39 35.20 -12.69
N ASN A 153 22.20 34.79 -13.95
CA ASN A 153 22.57 33.47 -14.45
C ASN A 153 24.09 33.29 -14.58
N ILE A 154 24.81 34.36 -14.94
CA ILE A 154 26.27 34.39 -14.96
C ILE A 154 26.74 35.03 -13.66
N ARG A 155 27.63 34.33 -12.95
CA ARG A 155 28.23 34.81 -11.70
C ARG A 155 29.74 34.67 -11.79
N VAL A 156 30.44 35.72 -11.40
CA VAL A 156 31.90 35.77 -11.38
C VAL A 156 32.35 35.84 -9.94
N PHE A 157 33.06 34.80 -9.51
CA PHE A 157 33.63 34.71 -8.16
C PHE A 157 35.14 34.85 -8.23
N CYS A 158 35.72 35.52 -7.25
CA CYS A 158 37.16 35.55 -7.05
C CYS A 158 37.53 34.66 -5.87
N ARG A 159 38.56 33.82 -5.99
CA ARG A 159 39.13 33.06 -4.87
C ARG A 159 40.60 33.39 -4.75
N ILE A 160 40.97 33.91 -3.59
CA ILE A 160 42.35 34.23 -3.24
C ILE A 160 43.01 32.96 -2.71
N ARG A 161 44.10 32.53 -3.34
CA ARG A 161 44.87 31.39 -2.84
C ARG A 161 45.78 31.83 -1.68
N PRO A 162 45.89 31.06 -0.59
CA PRO A 162 46.89 31.28 0.45
C PRO A 162 48.31 31.41 -0.12
N LEU A 163 49.10 32.27 0.52
CA LEU A 163 50.53 32.33 0.28
C LEU A 163 51.17 31.06 0.87
N MET A 164 51.86 30.30 0.03
CA MET A 164 52.53 29.05 0.44
C MET A 164 53.91 29.29 1.03
N ASN A 165 54.52 30.45 0.75
CA ASN A 165 55.88 30.79 1.16
C ASN A 165 55.86 32.04 2.05
N SER A 166 56.59 32.01 3.17
CA SER A 166 56.70 33.17 4.07
C SER A 166 57.43 34.38 3.47
N LYS A 167 58.13 34.20 2.34
CA LYS A 167 58.87 35.26 1.63
C LYS A 167 58.07 35.92 0.49
N SER A 168 56.89 35.41 0.13
CA SER A 168 56.07 36.01 -0.93
C SER A 168 55.24 37.17 -0.39
N ILE A 169 55.28 38.30 -1.10
CA ILE A 169 54.50 39.50 -0.76
C ILE A 169 53.14 39.43 -1.47
N SER A 170 52.05 39.71 -0.75
CA SER A 170 50.71 39.77 -1.33
C SER A 170 50.56 40.97 -2.26
N SER A 171 50.00 40.75 -3.45
CA SER A 171 49.54 41.84 -4.33
C SER A 171 48.13 42.34 -3.97
N ILE A 172 47.49 41.78 -2.95
CA ILE A 172 46.14 42.14 -2.52
C ILE A 172 46.26 43.09 -1.33
N GLU A 173 45.78 44.33 -1.51
CA GLU A 173 45.79 45.38 -0.48
C GLU A 173 44.53 45.30 0.39
N HIS A 174 43.36 45.11 -0.22
CA HIS A 174 42.08 45.10 0.48
C HIS A 174 41.05 44.20 -0.20
N VAL A 175 40.20 43.57 0.61
CA VAL A 175 39.02 42.80 0.18
C VAL A 175 37.81 43.43 0.86
N GLY A 176 36.91 44.02 0.07
CA GLY A 176 35.67 44.62 0.53
C GLY A 176 34.57 43.58 0.72
N ASN A 177 33.63 43.87 1.62
CA ASN A 177 32.47 43.00 1.91
C ASN A 177 31.42 43.01 0.78
N ASP A 178 31.52 43.97 -0.14
CA ASP A 178 30.65 44.16 -1.31
C ASP A 178 31.13 43.39 -2.55
N GLY A 179 32.18 42.57 -2.43
CA GLY A 179 32.77 41.86 -3.57
C GLY A 179 33.80 42.68 -4.35
N SER A 180 34.25 43.81 -3.82
CA SER A 180 35.39 44.57 -4.37
C SER A 180 36.74 44.02 -3.89
N ILE A 181 37.73 43.95 -4.78
CA ILE A 181 39.13 43.61 -4.43
C ILE A 181 40.08 44.65 -4.97
N MET A 182 41.01 45.09 -4.13
CA MET A 182 42.07 46.01 -4.48
C MET A 182 43.38 45.26 -4.66
N VAL A 183 43.92 45.33 -5.89
CA VAL A 183 45.17 44.69 -6.29
C VAL A 183 46.21 45.77 -6.61
N CYS A 184 47.42 45.60 -6.10
CA CYS A 184 48.52 46.54 -6.20
C CYS A 184 49.81 45.82 -6.55
N ASP A 185 50.71 46.51 -7.26
CA ASP A 185 52.06 46.01 -7.48
C ASP A 185 52.85 46.10 -6.15
N PRO A 186 53.27 44.96 -5.57
CA PRO A 186 54.00 44.96 -4.30
C PRO A 186 55.37 45.66 -4.40
N TYR A 187 55.90 45.86 -5.60
CA TYR A 187 57.17 46.55 -5.84
C TYR A 187 57.01 48.01 -6.27
N LYS A 188 55.78 48.45 -6.61
CA LYS A 188 55.44 49.83 -7.01
C LYS A 188 54.06 50.28 -6.48
N PRO A 189 53.88 50.39 -5.15
CA PRO A 189 52.57 50.58 -4.53
C PRO A 189 51.90 51.93 -4.86
N GLN A 190 52.68 52.96 -5.21
CA GLN A 190 52.17 54.34 -5.41
C GLN A 190 51.61 54.60 -6.83
N THR A 191 51.85 53.72 -7.81
CA THR A 191 51.59 54.04 -9.24
C THR A 191 50.52 53.18 -9.92
N THR A 192 50.21 51.97 -9.41
CA THR A 192 49.25 51.08 -10.09
C THR A 192 48.37 50.33 -9.09
N ARG A 193 47.25 50.95 -8.69
CA ARG A 193 46.17 50.29 -7.93
C ARG A 193 45.02 49.99 -8.87
N LYS A 194 44.53 48.75 -8.86
CA LYS A 194 43.36 48.32 -9.65
C LYS A 194 42.30 47.76 -8.72
N ILE A 195 41.06 48.21 -8.92
CA ILE A 195 39.89 47.72 -8.21
C ILE A 195 39.10 46.85 -9.19
N PHE A 196 38.75 45.64 -8.76
CA PHE A 196 37.90 44.72 -9.51
C PHE A 196 36.65 44.42 -8.70
N GLN A 197 35.54 44.24 -9.40
CA GLN A 197 34.24 43.94 -8.80
C GLN A 197 33.82 42.51 -9.16
N PHE A 198 33.43 41.74 -8.14
CA PHE A 198 32.95 40.37 -8.25
C PHE A 198 31.62 40.20 -7.52
N ASN A 199 30.92 39.09 -7.79
CA ASN A 199 29.71 38.74 -7.04
C ASN A 199 30.03 38.32 -5.60
N GLN A 200 31.17 37.65 -5.41
CA GLN A 200 31.69 37.27 -4.10
C GLN A 200 33.19 36.99 -4.20
N ILE A 201 33.90 37.31 -3.12
CA ILE A 201 35.33 37.03 -2.99
C ILE A 201 35.53 36.05 -1.84
N PHE A 202 36.26 34.97 -2.09
CA PHE A 202 36.68 34.00 -1.09
C PHE A 202 38.14 34.28 -0.71
N GLY A 203 38.38 34.58 0.56
CA GLY A 203 39.70 34.88 1.08
C GLY A 203 40.61 33.65 1.13
N PRO A 204 41.90 33.82 1.45
CA PRO A 204 42.85 32.71 1.56
C PRO A 204 42.45 31.72 2.67
N THR A 205 41.78 32.17 3.72
CA THR A 205 41.38 31.35 4.87
C THR A 205 39.91 30.88 4.83
N THR A 206 39.20 31.12 3.72
CA THR A 206 37.78 30.77 3.55
C THR A 206 37.58 29.50 2.73
#